data_AF-A0A0V1Q3I6-F1
#
_entry.id   AF-A0A0V1Q3I6-F1
#
_cell.length_a   1.000
_cell.length_b   1.000
_cell.length_c   1.000
_cell.angle_alpha   90.00
_cell.angle_beta   90.00
_cell.angle_gamma   90.00
#
_symmetry.space_group_name_H-M   'P 1'
#
loop_
_entity.id
_entity.type
_entity.pdbx_description
1 polymer ?
#
loop_
_entity_poly.entity_id
_entity_poly.type
_entity_poly.pdbx_seq_one_letter_code
_entity_poly.pdbx_strand_id
1 'polypeptide(L)'
;MFHEKPDKLLLSSIESFEIEPDLLTLRRIEEVINKTNQYRSNIIENYETKLNAMKSEFQSLMSEINLLTKVSGINYENLKVLGNGNEESMGDLNNKNIFNVMNEKSIELDNLKLSLAKNLNDLESQINSINITKKDLMEKYELVKMKNDNLINDNILKNPDSKAIKINIYKNLGIEIESGDEGKPENKQDKVIIYNKETNLSSILNIDDKYSEYFITNYIWDRLQGY
;
A
#
# COMPACT_ATOMS: atom_id res chain seq x y z
N MET A 1 5.20 -48.07 111.79
CA MET A 1 6.07 -46.92 112.13
C MET A 1 5.53 -45.68 111.39
N PHE A 2 4.49 -45.03 111.88
CA PHE A 2 4.20 -43.64 111.45
C PHE A 2 5.23 -42.78 112.20
N HIS A 3 6.35 -42.48 111.56
CA HIS A 3 7.57 -42.02 112.26
C HIS A 3 7.87 -40.52 112.17
N GLU A 4 6.99 -39.72 111.59
CA GLU A 4 7.05 -38.27 111.74
C GLU A 4 5.69 -37.70 112.12
N LYS A 5 5.70 -36.76 113.06
CA LYS A 5 4.53 -35.95 113.38
C LYS A 5 4.12 -35.22 112.10
N PRO A 6 2.82 -35.15 111.76
CA PRO A 6 2.34 -34.51 110.53
C PRO A 6 2.85 -33.07 110.38
N ASP A 7 2.99 -32.36 111.49
CA ASP A 7 3.53 -31.00 111.54
C ASP A 7 4.96 -30.89 110.98
N LYS A 8 5.81 -31.90 111.19
CA LYS A 8 7.18 -31.92 110.64
C LYS A 8 7.18 -32.15 109.13
N LEU A 9 6.25 -32.96 108.64
CA LEU A 9 6.11 -33.24 107.21
C LEU A 9 5.58 -32.01 106.44
N LEU A 10 4.67 -31.25 107.07
CA LEU A 10 4.20 -29.97 106.52
C LEU A 10 5.34 -28.94 106.51
N LEU A 11 6.13 -28.86 107.59
CA LEU A 11 7.25 -27.92 107.65
C LEU A 11 8.33 -28.26 106.61
N SER A 12 8.69 -29.54 106.45
CA SER A 12 9.65 -29.97 105.44
C SER A 12 9.13 -29.79 104.02
N SER A 13 7.82 -29.95 103.79
CA SER A 13 7.19 -29.68 102.50
C SER A 13 7.17 -28.19 102.16
N ILE A 14 6.98 -27.31 103.15
CA ILE A 14 7.04 -25.85 102.98
C ILE A 14 8.48 -25.40 102.72
N GLU A 15 9.45 -25.97 103.46
CA GLU A 15 10.87 -25.65 103.28
C GLU A 15 11.42 -26.16 101.93
N SER A 16 10.90 -27.30 101.45
CA SER A 16 11.23 -27.85 100.12
C SER A 16 10.51 -27.14 98.96
N PHE A 17 9.60 -26.20 99.23
CA PHE A 17 8.87 -25.47 98.21
C PHE A 17 9.67 -24.22 97.77
N GLU A 18 10.56 -24.41 96.79
CA GLU A 18 11.44 -23.35 96.29
C GLU A 18 10.74 -22.44 95.27
N ILE A 19 10.18 -21.31 95.70
CA ILE A 19 9.46 -20.35 94.84
C ILE A 19 10.42 -19.43 94.06
N GLU A 20 11.57 -19.13 94.64
CA GLU A 20 12.58 -18.23 94.06
C GLU A 20 13.15 -18.70 92.71
N PRO A 21 13.56 -19.97 92.52
CA PRO A 21 14.01 -20.44 91.21
C PRO A 21 12.90 -20.34 90.15
N ASP A 22 11.65 -20.64 90.51
CA ASP A 22 10.52 -20.52 89.58
C ASP A 22 10.28 -19.07 89.16
N LEU A 23 10.36 -18.11 90.09
CA LEU A 23 10.29 -16.68 89.77
C LEU A 23 11.41 -16.25 88.83
N LEU A 24 12.63 -16.78 89.02
CA LEU A 24 13.76 -16.51 88.14
C LEU A 24 13.53 -17.10 86.74
N THR A 25 12.94 -18.30 86.63
CA THR A 25 12.58 -18.88 85.33
C THR A 25 11.52 -18.06 84.62
N LEU A 26 10.51 -17.55 85.32
CA LEU A 26 9.48 -16.67 84.76
C LEU A 26 10.10 -15.38 84.21
N ARG A 27 11.01 -14.75 84.95
CA ARG A 27 11.76 -13.57 84.47
C ARG A 27 12.57 -13.89 83.22
N ARG A 28 13.25 -15.04 83.20
CA ARG A 28 14.01 -15.48 82.02
C ARG A 28 13.10 -15.72 80.82
N ILE A 29 11.92 -16.30 81.03
CA ILE A 29 10.92 -16.51 79.97
C ILE A 29 10.45 -15.15 79.43
N GLU A 30 10.17 -14.19 80.30
CA GLU A 30 9.78 -12.83 79.91
C GLU A 30 10.87 -12.13 79.08
N GLU A 31 12.13 -12.21 79.50
CA GLU A 31 13.26 -11.70 78.72
C GLU A 31 13.36 -12.35 77.34
N VAL A 32 13.18 -13.66 77.25
CA VAL A 32 13.20 -14.40 75.97
C VAL A 32 12.02 -13.99 75.08
N ILE A 33 10.83 -13.80 75.63
CA ILE A 33 9.66 -13.31 74.90
C ILE A 33 9.94 -11.91 74.35
N ASN A 34 10.46 -11.00 75.18
CA ASN A 34 10.79 -9.64 74.75
C ASN A 34 11.84 -9.64 73.66
N LYS A 35 12.92 -10.42 73.80
CA LYS A 35 13.95 -10.57 72.78
C LYS A 35 13.39 -11.14 71.47
N THR A 36 12.51 -12.15 71.57
CA THR A 36 11.86 -12.76 70.40
C THR A 36 10.96 -11.77 69.68
N ASN A 37 10.19 -10.98 70.42
CA ASN A 37 9.35 -9.93 69.85
C ASN A 37 10.19 -8.86 69.15
N GLN A 38 11.28 -8.41 69.76
CA GLN A 38 12.21 -7.47 69.12
C GLN A 38 12.79 -8.03 67.81
N TYR A 39 13.25 -9.29 67.80
CA TYR A 39 13.73 -9.91 66.57
C TYR A 39 12.64 -10.00 65.50
N ARG A 40 11.42 -10.38 65.88
CA ARG A 40 10.28 -10.43 64.94
C ARG A 40 9.98 -9.06 64.36
N SER A 41 9.89 -8.03 65.20
CA SER A 41 9.66 -6.65 64.76
C SER A 41 10.75 -6.18 63.78
N ASN A 42 12.02 -6.41 64.09
CA ASN A 42 13.13 -6.05 63.21
C ASN A 42 13.08 -6.78 61.85
N ILE A 43 12.71 -8.06 61.86
CA ILE A 43 12.58 -8.85 60.63
C ILE A 43 11.41 -8.32 59.78
N ILE A 44 10.27 -8.02 60.41
CA ILE A 44 9.11 -7.46 59.72
C ILE A 44 9.46 -6.10 59.10
N GLU A 45 10.10 -5.21 59.86
CA GLU A 45 10.53 -3.90 59.37
C GLU A 45 11.51 -4.01 58.18
N ASN A 46 12.45 -4.95 58.23
CA ASN A 46 13.37 -5.21 57.12
C ASN A 46 12.61 -5.69 55.85
N TYR A 47 11.64 -6.60 56.01
CA TYR A 47 10.84 -7.02 54.86
C TYR A 47 9.92 -5.92 54.33
N GLU A 48 9.33 -5.09 55.19
CA GLU A 48 8.51 -3.95 54.79
C GLU A 48 9.31 -2.89 54.03
N THR A 49 10.50 -2.56 54.52
CA THR A 49 11.41 -1.63 53.83
C THR A 49 11.82 -2.16 52.46
N LYS A 50 12.18 -3.45 52.37
CA LYS A 50 12.49 -4.09 51.08
C LYS A 50 11.28 -4.12 50.12
N LEU A 51 10.09 -4.39 50.63
CA LEU A 51 8.85 -4.37 49.86
C LEU A 51 8.56 -2.96 49.31
N ASN A 52 8.71 -1.94 50.15
CA ASN A 52 8.47 -0.55 49.75
C ASN A 52 9.50 -0.08 48.72
N ALA A 53 10.77 -0.46 48.87
CA ALA A 53 11.80 -0.18 47.86
C ALA A 53 11.47 -0.81 46.50
N MET A 54 11.12 -2.10 46.50
CA MET A 54 10.75 -2.83 45.27
C MET A 54 9.46 -2.28 44.64
N LYS A 55 8.49 -1.84 45.45
CA LYS A 55 7.28 -1.18 44.97
C LYS A 55 7.59 0.15 44.30
N SER A 56 8.48 0.96 44.89
CA SER A 56 8.95 2.21 44.29
C SER A 56 9.68 1.97 42.97
N GLU A 57 10.54 0.95 42.91
CA GLU A 57 11.24 0.56 41.68
C GLU A 57 10.26 0.14 40.59
N PHE A 58 9.27 -0.70 40.93
CA PHE A 58 8.21 -1.11 40.01
C PHE A 58 7.41 0.09 39.48
N GLN A 59 7.06 1.04 40.36
CA GLN A 59 6.37 2.26 39.94
C GLN A 59 7.22 3.12 39.00
N SER A 60 8.52 3.23 39.27
CA SER A 60 9.46 3.93 38.38
C SER A 60 9.52 3.26 37.01
N LEU A 61 9.74 1.94 36.97
CA LEU A 61 9.82 1.18 35.73
C LEU A 61 8.50 1.23 34.94
N MET A 62 7.37 1.17 35.63
CA MET A 62 6.05 1.32 35.00
C MET A 62 5.89 2.72 34.40
N SER A 63 6.36 3.76 35.10
CA SER A 63 6.34 5.13 34.56
C SER A 63 7.25 5.29 33.35
N GLU A 64 8.43 4.65 33.37
CA GLU A 64 9.37 4.64 32.23
C GLU A 64 8.76 3.92 31.04
N ILE A 65 8.19 2.72 31.23
CA ILE A 65 7.46 2.01 30.17
C ILE A 65 6.35 2.89 29.62
N ASN A 66 5.56 3.56 30.46
CA ASN A 66 4.49 4.45 30.00
C ASN A 66 5.02 5.65 29.20
N LEU A 67 6.21 6.16 29.52
CA LEU A 67 6.85 7.23 28.75
C LEU A 67 7.38 6.72 27.41
N LEU A 68 7.94 5.51 27.36
CA LEU A 68 8.38 4.87 26.11
C LEU A 68 7.22 4.42 25.23
N THR A 69 6.10 3.97 25.81
CA THR A 69 4.91 3.57 25.06
C THR A 69 4.10 4.76 24.58
N LYS A 70 4.28 5.93 25.19
CA LYS A 70 3.73 7.19 24.70
C LYS A 70 4.40 7.55 23.39
N VAL A 71 3.58 7.83 22.38
CA VAL A 71 4.05 8.19 21.03
C VAL A 71 4.86 9.49 21.11
N SER A 72 6.20 9.37 21.12
CA SER A 72 7.11 10.51 21.03
C SER A 72 7.17 11.04 19.59
N GLY A 73 7.16 12.36 19.43
CA GLY A 73 6.79 13.11 18.23
C GLY A 73 7.44 12.70 16.90
N ILE A 74 8.62 12.07 16.89
CA ILE A 74 9.25 11.58 15.65
C ILE A 74 8.48 10.40 15.03
N ASN A 75 7.93 9.51 15.87
CA ASN A 75 7.05 8.44 15.40
C ASN A 75 5.68 9.00 14.99
N TYR A 76 5.19 10.04 15.66
CA TYR A 76 3.92 10.71 15.35
C TYR A 76 3.95 11.40 13.97
N GLU A 77 5.03 12.13 13.67
CA GLU A 77 5.20 12.80 12.37
C GLU A 77 5.28 11.77 11.23
N ASN A 78 6.04 10.68 11.40
CA ASN A 78 6.09 9.61 10.41
C ASN A 78 4.74 8.91 10.23
N LEU A 79 3.96 8.72 11.30
CA LEU A 79 2.61 8.14 11.23
C LEU A 79 1.59 9.08 10.56
N LYS A 80 1.74 10.39 10.75
CA LYS A 80 0.90 11.43 10.12
C LYS A 80 1.21 11.58 8.63
N VAL A 81 2.50 11.53 8.25
CA VAL A 81 2.93 11.65 6.86
C VAL A 81 2.46 10.46 6.00
N LEU A 82 2.25 9.28 6.58
CA LEU A 82 1.69 8.13 5.86
C LEU A 82 0.16 8.12 5.76
N GLY A 83 -0.56 8.93 6.56
CA GLY A 83 -2.02 8.96 6.61
C GLY A 83 -2.60 10.16 5.87
N ASN A 84 -2.95 10.00 4.59
CA ASN A 84 -3.65 11.03 3.85
C ASN A 84 -5.14 11.02 4.24
N GLY A 85 -5.59 12.09 4.91
CA GLY A 85 -7.00 12.40 5.12
C GLY A 85 -7.69 11.62 6.23
N ASN A 86 -7.67 12.18 7.44
CA ASN A 86 -8.84 12.41 8.28
C ASN A 86 -8.34 13.05 9.58
N GLU A 87 -8.85 14.24 9.89
CA GLU A 87 -8.57 14.98 11.13
C GLU A 87 -9.20 14.26 12.33
N GLU A 88 -8.76 13.05 12.66
CA GLU A 88 -9.12 12.44 13.92
C GLU A 88 -8.43 13.20 15.06
N SER A 89 -9.28 13.86 15.84
CA SER A 89 -9.04 14.68 17.03
C SER A 89 -7.66 14.47 17.68
N MET A 90 -6.84 15.54 17.62
CA MET A 90 -5.53 15.73 18.24
C MET A 90 -5.40 15.29 19.72
N GLY A 91 -6.51 15.09 20.44
CA GLY A 91 -6.52 14.70 21.85
C GLY A 91 -6.35 13.20 22.10
N ASP A 92 -6.88 12.33 21.23
CA ASP A 92 -7.09 10.91 21.58
C ASP A 92 -5.90 9.99 21.25
N LEU A 93 -4.96 10.44 20.41
CA LEU A 93 -3.78 9.64 20.05
C LEU A 93 -2.66 9.69 21.10
N ASN A 94 -2.63 10.72 21.95
CA ASN A 94 -1.59 10.89 22.99
C ASN A 94 -1.65 9.85 24.11
N ASN A 95 -2.74 9.07 24.16
CA ASN A 95 -2.98 8.03 25.17
C ASN A 95 -3.07 6.61 24.56
N LYS A 96 -2.91 6.46 23.24
CA LYS A 96 -2.85 5.14 22.60
C LYS A 96 -1.42 4.60 22.67
N ASN A 97 -1.28 3.37 23.16
CA ASN A 97 -0.02 2.62 23.13
C ASN A 97 0.50 2.55 21.69
N ILE A 98 1.77 2.90 21.48
CA ILE A 98 2.46 2.85 20.18
C ILE A 98 2.24 1.52 19.43
N PHE A 99 2.19 0.40 20.15
CA PHE A 99 1.96 -0.93 19.57
C PHE A 99 0.58 -1.10 18.96
N ASN A 100 -0.46 -0.51 19.54
CA ASN A 100 -1.81 -0.60 18.99
C ASN A 100 -1.90 0.19 17.68
N VAL A 101 -1.32 1.41 17.66
CA VAL A 101 -1.25 2.24 16.46
C VAL A 101 -0.40 1.55 15.38
N MET A 102 0.73 0.95 15.77
CA MET A 102 1.60 0.23 14.85
C MET A 102 0.92 -1.02 14.27
N ASN A 103 0.18 -1.77 15.09
CA ASN A 103 -0.57 -2.93 14.64
C ASN A 103 -1.70 -2.53 13.68
N GLU A 104 -2.45 -1.48 14.00
CA GLU A 104 -3.48 -0.92 13.12
C GLU A 104 -2.89 -0.49 11.76
N LYS A 105 -1.76 0.22 11.78
CA LYS A 105 -1.06 0.63 10.54
C LYS A 105 -0.45 -0.54 9.77
N SER A 106 0.04 -1.58 10.46
CA SER A 106 0.52 -2.79 9.80
C SER A 106 -0.61 -3.45 9.01
N ILE A 107 -1.81 -3.53 9.60
CA ILE A 107 -2.99 -4.10 8.94
C ILE A 107 -3.41 -3.24 7.74
N GLU A 108 -3.38 -1.92 7.88
CA GLU A 108 -3.68 -0.99 6.78
C GLU A 108 -2.71 -1.18 5.59
N LEU A 109 -1.40 -1.27 5.88
CA LEU A 109 -0.38 -1.52 4.86
C LEU A 109 -0.52 -2.89 4.21
N ASP A 110 -0.87 -3.94 4.96
CA ASP A 110 -1.13 -5.27 4.40
C ASP A 110 -2.34 -5.27 3.47
N ASN A 111 -3.41 -4.55 3.82
CA ASN A 111 -4.57 -4.37 2.94
C ASN A 111 -4.21 -3.60 1.66
N LEU A 112 -3.42 -2.52 1.77
CA LEU A 112 -2.94 -1.77 0.60
C LEU A 112 -2.05 -2.64 -0.28
N LYS A 113 -1.17 -3.45 0.31
CA LYS A 113 -0.32 -4.41 -0.42
C LYS A 113 -1.16 -5.44 -1.17
N LEU A 114 -2.21 -5.98 -0.54
CA LEU A 114 -3.14 -6.90 -1.19
C LEU A 114 -3.90 -6.23 -2.33
N SER A 115 -4.39 -5.01 -2.14
CA SER A 115 -5.06 -4.25 -3.21
C SER A 115 -4.11 -3.93 -4.36
N LEU A 116 -2.85 -3.56 -4.07
CA LEU A 116 -1.86 -3.27 -5.09
C LEU A 116 -1.51 -4.53 -5.89
N ALA A 117 -1.33 -5.66 -5.22
CA ALA A 117 -1.09 -6.94 -5.87
C ALA A 117 -2.25 -7.35 -6.78
N LYS A 118 -3.50 -7.13 -6.34
CA LYS A 118 -4.68 -7.35 -7.16
C LYS A 118 -4.68 -6.44 -8.40
N ASN A 119 -4.47 -5.14 -8.22
CA ASN A 119 -4.42 -4.18 -9.33
C ASN A 119 -3.29 -4.52 -10.31
N LEU A 120 -2.14 -4.97 -9.82
CA LEU A 120 -1.00 -5.37 -10.64
C LEU A 120 -1.35 -6.61 -11.47
N ASN A 121 -1.96 -7.62 -10.85
CA ASN A 121 -2.42 -8.82 -11.57
C ASN A 121 -3.51 -8.48 -12.62
N ASP A 122 -4.43 -7.58 -12.30
CA ASP A 122 -5.46 -7.11 -13.23
C ASP A 122 -4.82 -6.36 -14.42
N LEU A 123 -3.80 -5.52 -14.17
CA LEU A 123 -3.03 -4.85 -15.22
C LEU A 123 -2.20 -5.81 -16.06
N GLU A 124 -1.56 -6.82 -15.47
CA GLU A 124 -0.84 -7.86 -16.20
C GLU A 124 -1.77 -8.66 -17.11
N SER A 125 -2.97 -9.00 -16.62
CA SER A 125 -4.01 -9.64 -17.42
C SER A 125 -4.45 -8.76 -18.60
N GLN A 126 -4.68 -7.46 -18.35
CA GLN A 126 -5.01 -6.50 -19.40
C GLN A 126 -3.89 -6.36 -20.44
N ILE A 127 -2.63 -6.25 -20.00
CA ILE A 127 -1.46 -6.21 -20.89
C ILE A 127 -1.38 -7.46 -21.76
N ASN A 128 -1.58 -8.64 -21.17
CA ASN A 128 -1.58 -9.89 -21.92
C ASN A 128 -2.72 -9.92 -22.95
N SER A 129 -3.92 -9.48 -22.58
CA SER A 129 -5.05 -9.40 -23.52
C SER A 129 -4.76 -8.44 -24.69
N ILE A 130 -4.18 -7.27 -24.41
CA ILE A 130 -3.82 -6.26 -25.42
C ILE A 130 -2.70 -6.79 -26.32
N ASN A 131 -1.71 -7.49 -25.77
CA ASN A 131 -0.65 -8.08 -26.56
C ASN A 131 -1.18 -9.15 -27.53
N ILE A 132 -2.18 -9.94 -27.10
CA ILE A 132 -2.86 -10.91 -27.96
C ILE A 132 -3.63 -10.18 -29.08
N THR A 133 -4.41 -9.15 -28.77
CA THR A 133 -5.18 -8.41 -29.78
C THR A 133 -4.28 -7.64 -30.74
N LYS A 134 -3.19 -7.05 -30.24
CA LYS A 134 -2.16 -6.40 -31.08
C LYS A 134 -1.54 -7.40 -32.06
N LYS A 135 -1.20 -8.60 -31.58
CA LYS A 135 -0.66 -9.66 -32.45
C LYS A 135 -1.66 -10.07 -33.53
N ASP A 136 -2.93 -10.30 -33.18
CA ASP A 136 -4.00 -10.64 -34.13
C ASP A 136 -4.21 -9.53 -35.18
N LEU A 137 -4.23 -8.26 -34.77
CA LEU A 137 -4.33 -7.14 -35.69
C LEU A 137 -3.13 -7.03 -36.62
N MET A 138 -1.92 -7.26 -36.10
CA MET A 138 -0.69 -7.23 -36.89
C MET A 138 -0.70 -8.34 -37.95
N GLU A 139 -1.13 -9.55 -37.59
CA GLU A 139 -1.31 -10.66 -38.53
C GLU A 139 -2.36 -10.32 -39.60
N LYS A 140 -3.52 -9.77 -39.21
CA LYS A 140 -4.55 -9.32 -40.16
C LYS A 140 -4.04 -8.23 -41.11
N TYR A 141 -3.28 -7.27 -40.59
CA TYR A 141 -2.69 -6.22 -41.40
C TYR A 141 -1.70 -6.79 -42.43
N GLU A 142 -0.85 -7.73 -42.01
CA GLU A 142 0.10 -8.40 -42.91
C GLU A 142 -0.63 -9.19 -44.01
N LEU A 143 -1.69 -9.91 -43.66
CA LEU A 143 -2.54 -10.60 -44.63
C LEU A 143 -3.21 -9.65 -45.62
N VAL A 144 -3.73 -8.50 -45.17
CA VAL A 144 -4.35 -7.49 -46.04
C VAL A 144 -3.30 -6.86 -46.95
N LYS A 145 -2.12 -6.53 -46.43
CA LYS A 145 -1.02 -6.00 -47.23
C LYS A 145 -0.60 -6.97 -48.32
N MET A 146 -0.40 -8.25 -47.98
CA MET A 146 -0.10 -9.30 -48.96
C MET A 146 -1.20 -9.44 -50.01
N LYS A 147 -2.49 -9.42 -49.61
CA LYS A 147 -3.61 -9.45 -50.55
C LYS A 147 -3.59 -8.25 -51.49
N ASN A 148 -3.33 -7.05 -50.98
CA ASN A 148 -3.26 -5.84 -51.79
C ASN A 148 -2.09 -5.89 -52.78
N ASP A 149 -0.90 -6.27 -52.33
CA ASP A 149 0.28 -6.43 -53.19
C ASP A 149 0.01 -7.46 -54.30
N ASN A 150 -0.65 -8.59 -53.96
CA ASN A 150 -1.06 -9.59 -54.94
C ASN A 150 -2.10 -9.05 -55.94
N LEU A 151 -3.09 -8.26 -55.51
CA LEU A 151 -4.08 -7.66 -56.41
C LEU A 151 -3.47 -6.60 -57.34
N ILE A 152 -2.49 -5.85 -56.86
CA ILE A 152 -1.73 -4.88 -57.68
C ILE A 152 -0.92 -5.64 -58.73
N ASN A 153 -0.18 -6.67 -58.33
CA ASN A 153 0.60 -7.51 -59.24
C ASN A 153 -0.29 -8.20 -60.27
N ASP A 154 -1.43 -8.77 -59.85
CA ASP A 154 -2.40 -9.40 -60.74
C ASP A 154 -3.01 -8.41 -61.73
N ASN A 155 -3.32 -7.18 -61.32
CA ASN A 155 -3.84 -6.16 -62.22
C ASN A 155 -2.79 -5.72 -63.26
N ILE A 156 -1.54 -5.55 -62.84
CA ILE A 156 -0.43 -5.20 -63.75
C ILE A 156 -0.22 -6.32 -64.77
N LEU A 157 -0.27 -7.59 -64.34
CA LEU A 157 -0.09 -8.75 -65.21
C LEU A 157 -1.26 -8.97 -66.17
N LYS A 158 -2.51 -8.70 -65.73
CA LYS A 158 -3.72 -8.96 -66.53
C LYS A 158 -4.09 -7.83 -67.48
N ASN A 159 -3.67 -6.58 -67.26
CA ASN A 159 -3.96 -5.44 -68.13
C ASN A 159 -2.71 -4.57 -68.37
N PRO A 160 -1.84 -4.94 -69.33
CA PRO A 160 -0.65 -4.17 -69.71
C PRO A 160 -0.99 -2.97 -70.62
N ASP A 161 -2.22 -2.45 -70.59
CA ASP A 161 -2.56 -1.24 -71.34
C ASP A 161 -1.81 -0.06 -70.70
N SER A 162 -1.04 0.68 -71.52
CA SER A 162 -0.28 1.86 -71.11
C SER A 162 -1.13 2.87 -70.35
N LYS A 163 -2.43 2.95 -70.64
CA LYS A 163 -3.38 3.79 -69.91
C LYS A 163 -3.65 3.29 -68.48
N ALA A 164 -3.85 1.98 -68.30
CA ALA A 164 -4.07 1.40 -66.97
C ALA A 164 -2.82 1.57 -66.07
N ILE A 165 -1.62 1.40 -66.65
CA ILE A 165 -0.36 1.62 -65.93
C ILE A 165 -0.21 3.09 -65.53
N LYS A 166 -0.51 4.04 -66.43
CA LYS A 166 -0.48 5.48 -66.12
C LYS A 166 -1.47 5.84 -65.01
N ILE A 167 -2.70 5.33 -65.07
CA ILE A 167 -3.71 5.53 -64.01
C ILE A 167 -3.19 4.98 -62.68
N ASN A 168 -2.56 3.81 -62.68
CA ASN A 168 -2.04 3.21 -61.46
C ASN A 168 -0.85 4.00 -60.85
N ILE A 169 0.02 4.57 -61.70
CA ILE A 169 1.09 5.48 -61.25
C ILE A 169 0.50 6.72 -60.58
N TYR A 170 -0.51 7.35 -61.20
CA TYR A 170 -1.17 8.52 -60.62
C TYR A 170 -1.89 8.20 -59.30
N LYS A 171 -2.53 7.03 -59.19
CA LYS A 171 -3.10 6.54 -57.92
C LYS A 171 -2.05 6.32 -56.84
N ASN A 172 -0.91 5.72 -57.17
CA ASN A 172 0.18 5.50 -56.19
C ASN A 172 0.84 6.82 -55.75
N LEU A 173 0.82 7.85 -56.62
CA LEU A 173 1.24 9.20 -56.28
C LEU A 173 0.27 9.89 -55.29
N GLY A 174 -0.92 9.30 -55.05
CA GLY A 174 -1.93 9.81 -54.13
C GLY A 174 -3.04 10.61 -54.81
N ILE A 175 -3.17 10.52 -56.13
CA ILE A 175 -4.22 11.23 -56.89
C ILE A 175 -5.35 10.26 -57.20
N GLU A 176 -6.51 10.48 -56.61
CA GLU A 176 -7.74 9.74 -56.90
C GLU A 176 -8.75 10.66 -57.59
N ILE A 177 -9.34 10.18 -58.68
CA ILE A 177 -10.31 10.93 -59.49
C ILE A 177 -11.66 10.25 -59.29
N GLU A 178 -12.60 10.98 -58.70
CA GLU A 178 -14.00 10.58 -58.62
C GLU A 178 -14.77 11.36 -59.70
N SER A 179 -15.15 10.65 -60.76
CA SER A 179 -16.13 11.18 -61.71
C SER A 179 -17.51 11.19 -61.05
N GLY A 180 -18.23 12.30 -61.19
CA GLY A 180 -19.55 12.47 -60.59
C GLY A 180 -20.51 11.35 -60.97
N ASP A 181 -21.13 10.74 -59.95
CA ASP A 181 -22.09 9.65 -60.02
C ASP A 181 -23.26 9.99 -61.00
N GLU A 182 -23.57 9.10 -61.95
CA GLU A 182 -24.59 9.32 -63.02
C GLU A 182 -26.04 9.47 -62.48
N GLY A 183 -26.26 9.49 -61.16
CA GLY A 183 -27.57 9.43 -60.52
C GLY A 183 -28.19 10.75 -60.04
N LYS A 184 -27.51 11.91 -60.08
CA LYS A 184 -28.09 13.19 -59.59
C LYS A 184 -27.78 14.39 -60.49
N PRO A 185 -28.78 15.16 -60.96
CA PRO A 185 -28.62 16.14 -62.05
C PRO A 185 -27.94 17.47 -61.65
N GLU A 186 -27.54 17.68 -60.39
CA GLU A 186 -27.10 18.99 -59.90
C GLU A 186 -25.60 19.10 -59.55
N ASN A 187 -24.79 18.05 -59.71
CA ASN A 187 -23.35 18.11 -59.43
C ASN A 187 -22.53 17.31 -60.47
N LYS A 188 -22.50 17.80 -61.70
CA LYS A 188 -21.59 17.34 -62.75
C LYS A 188 -20.23 18.02 -62.62
N GLN A 189 -19.57 17.88 -61.47
CA GLN A 189 -18.20 18.35 -61.30
C GLN A 189 -17.34 17.17 -60.91
N ASP A 190 -16.35 16.87 -61.75
CA ASP A 190 -15.36 15.85 -61.47
C ASP A 190 -14.52 16.30 -60.28
N LYS A 191 -14.34 15.41 -59.31
CA LYS A 191 -13.62 15.69 -58.07
C LYS A 191 -12.28 14.98 -58.10
N VAL A 192 -11.21 15.70 -57.80
CA VAL A 192 -9.88 15.14 -57.63
C VAL A 192 -9.52 15.21 -56.15
N ILE A 193 -9.32 14.05 -55.55
CA ILE A 193 -8.87 13.89 -54.18
C ILE A 193 -7.37 13.68 -54.21
N ILE A 194 -6.63 14.58 -53.58
CA ILE A 194 -5.18 14.51 -53.47
C ILE A 194 -4.85 14.10 -52.04
N TYR A 195 -4.24 12.93 -51.90
CA TYR A 195 -3.77 12.38 -50.65
C TYR A 195 -2.25 12.55 -50.52
N ASN A 196 -1.83 13.39 -49.58
CA ASN A 196 -0.42 13.56 -49.26
C ASN A 196 -0.03 12.57 -48.14
N LYS A 197 0.90 11.65 -48.46
CA LYS A 197 1.35 10.57 -47.56
C LYS A 197 2.15 11.09 -46.34
N GLU A 198 2.71 12.30 -46.40
CA GLU A 198 3.56 12.85 -45.32
C GLU A 198 2.77 13.68 -44.31
N THR A 199 1.77 14.43 -44.78
CA THR A 199 0.95 15.31 -43.92
C THR A 199 -0.38 14.68 -43.51
N ASN A 200 -0.75 13.52 -44.08
CA ASN A 200 -2.01 12.81 -43.85
C ASN A 200 -3.26 13.69 -44.06
N LEU A 201 -3.13 14.73 -44.89
CA LEU A 201 -4.20 15.65 -45.25
C LEU A 201 -4.74 15.29 -46.65
N SER A 202 -6.05 15.13 -46.75
CA SER A 202 -6.76 14.98 -48.02
C SER A 202 -7.29 16.34 -48.48
N SER A 203 -6.87 16.76 -49.67
CA SER A 203 -7.41 17.97 -50.31
C SER A 203 -8.36 17.56 -51.43
N ILE A 204 -9.56 18.13 -51.44
CA ILE A 204 -10.56 17.90 -52.48
C ILE A 204 -10.56 19.11 -53.41
N LEU A 205 -10.31 18.89 -54.70
CA LEU A 205 -10.45 19.88 -55.75
C LEU A 205 -11.68 19.52 -56.60
N ASN A 206 -12.67 20.41 -56.63
CA ASN A 206 -13.78 20.31 -57.58
C ASN A 206 -13.35 20.97 -58.89
N ILE A 207 -13.33 20.22 -59.99
CA ILE A 207 -13.04 20.75 -61.32
C ILE A 207 -14.31 21.44 -61.82
N ASP A 208 -14.23 22.77 -61.95
CA ASP A 208 -15.23 23.63 -62.58
C ASP A 208 -14.59 24.25 -63.84
N ASP A 209 -15.36 24.46 -64.91
CA ASP A 209 -14.91 25.01 -66.20
C ASP A 209 -14.33 26.44 -66.09
N LYS A 210 -14.43 27.05 -64.90
CA LYS A 210 -13.92 28.37 -64.56
C LYS A 210 -12.43 28.38 -64.21
N TYR A 211 -11.83 27.23 -63.93
CA TYR A 211 -10.41 27.15 -63.58
C TYR A 211 -9.55 26.84 -64.81
N SER A 212 -8.46 27.59 -64.98
CA SER A 212 -7.48 27.31 -66.04
C SER A 212 -6.75 25.99 -65.76
N GLU A 213 -6.45 25.24 -66.82
CA GLU A 213 -5.60 24.03 -66.77
C GLU A 213 -4.28 24.28 -66.03
N TYR A 214 -3.73 25.50 -66.15
CA TYR A 214 -2.51 25.91 -65.44
C TYR A 214 -2.73 26.01 -63.93
N PHE A 215 -3.88 26.53 -63.49
CA PHE A 215 -4.23 26.63 -62.08
C PHE A 215 -4.45 25.26 -61.46
N ILE A 216 -5.18 24.38 -62.14
CA ILE A 216 -5.45 23.00 -61.70
C ILE A 216 -4.13 22.24 -61.54
N THR A 217 -3.25 22.32 -62.55
CA THR A 217 -1.97 21.61 -62.54
C THR A 217 -1.07 22.08 -61.41
N ASN A 218 -0.91 23.40 -61.23
CA ASN A 218 -0.08 23.94 -60.15
C ASN A 218 -0.65 23.62 -58.77
N TYR A 219 -1.98 23.68 -58.60
CA TYR A 219 -2.62 23.33 -57.34
C TYR A 219 -2.39 21.85 -56.97
N ILE A 220 -2.45 20.96 -57.96
CA ILE A 220 -2.17 19.54 -57.76
C ILE A 220 -0.70 19.32 -57.34
N TRP A 221 0.24 19.95 -58.05
CA TRP A 221 1.67 19.79 -57.76
C TRP A 221 2.10 20.42 -56.43
N ASP A 222 1.55 21.57 -56.06
CA ASP A 222 1.81 22.26 -54.78
C ASP A 222 1.34 21.44 -53.57
N ARG A 223 0.23 20.70 -53.71
CA ARG A 223 -0.28 19.81 -52.64
C ARG A 223 0.42 18.45 -52.58
N LEU A 224 1.04 18.02 -53.68
CA LEU A 224 1.81 16.77 -53.77
C LEU A 224 3.26 16.94 -53.31
N GLN A 225 3.89 18.07 -53.62
CA GLN A 225 5.24 18.39 -53.15
C GLN A 225 5.12 19.06 -51.78
N GLY A 226 5.37 18.30 -50.71
CA GLY A 226 5.53 18.90 -49.39
C GLY A 226 6.76 19.80 -49.38
N TYR A 227 6.54 21.11 -49.54
CA TYR A 227 7.35 22.20 -48.97
C TYR A 227 6.42 23.29 -48.45
#